data_AF-A0A954FFG2-F1
#
_entry.id   AF-A0A954FFG2-F1
#
_cell.length_a   1.000
_cell.length_b   1.000
_cell.length_c   1.000
_cell.angle_alpha   90.00
_cell.angle_beta   90.00
_cell.angle_gamma   90.00
#
_symmetry.space_group_name_H-M   'P 1'
#
loop_
_entity.id
_entity.type
_entity.pdbx_description
1 polymer ?
#
loop_
_entity_poly.entity_id
_entity_poly.type
_entity_poly.pdbx_seq_one_letter_code
_entity_poly.pdbx_strand_id
1 'polypeptide(L)'
;YAVIESIRDARKRFNVDSDRVFLSGHGTGADAAFDIGMSHPDLFAGVMPIAGKTSAFNLHYWQNAKDLPFYIVGGELDRDTLEHNSLVINRMMRYGYDIIYAEYKGRGYESYYEEIHKLFDWMELHQRLKYPKELEEKILRPIDNRFYWVRTENFPAQIMRPISYSGNQRIRARPVSLKVSIKLGNVIYVSSGGKINTLWLNPELVDFDKRLEVRIDGQRKFNDFLRPDMKAMLDDFKNRGDRQKLFDARLDFF
;
A
#
# COMPACT_ATOMS: atom_id res chain seq x y z
N TYR A 1 2.91 1.00 13.49
CA TYR A 1 4.07 0.08 13.40
C TYR A 1 3.77 -1.34 13.85
N ALA A 2 3.10 -1.57 14.99
CA ALA A 2 2.88 -2.91 15.54
C ALA A 2 2.33 -3.95 14.54
N VAL A 3 1.39 -3.57 13.66
CA VAL A 3 0.85 -4.49 12.63
C VAL A 3 1.92 -4.91 11.61
N ILE A 4 2.68 -3.95 11.06
CA ILE A 4 3.75 -4.23 10.08
C ILE A 4 4.87 -5.04 10.72
N GLU A 5 5.21 -4.74 11.98
CA GLU A 5 6.20 -5.51 12.74
C GLU A 5 5.73 -6.95 12.97
N SER A 6 4.44 -7.17 13.21
CA SER A 6 3.87 -8.51 13.36
C SER A 6 3.99 -9.33 12.06
N ILE A 7 3.76 -8.72 10.89
CA ILE A 7 3.96 -9.37 9.59
C ILE A 7 5.43 -9.74 9.41
N ARG A 8 6.34 -8.81 9.70
CA ARG A 8 7.79 -9.05 9.61
C ARG A 8 8.23 -10.17 10.55
N ASP A 9 7.73 -10.19 11.78
CA ASP A 9 8.06 -11.20 12.77
C ASP A 9 7.55 -12.58 12.36
N ALA A 10 6.31 -12.67 11.87
CA ALA A 10 5.74 -13.90 11.34
C ALA A 10 6.56 -14.45 10.16
N ARG A 11 6.93 -13.59 9.21
CA ARG A 11 7.78 -13.97 8.05
C ARG A 11 9.17 -14.48 8.47
N LYS A 12 9.72 -13.99 9.58
CA LYS A 12 11.01 -14.46 10.11
C LYS A 12 10.91 -15.83 10.76
N ARG A 13 9.83 -16.09 11.52
CA ARG A 13 9.67 -17.30 12.33
C ARG A 13 9.01 -18.46 11.61
N PHE A 14 8.17 -18.17 10.61
CA PHE A 14 7.38 -19.16 9.90
C PHE A 14 7.62 -19.10 8.39
N ASN A 15 7.21 -20.16 7.68
CA ASN A 15 7.20 -20.18 6.22
C ASN A 15 5.90 -19.56 5.69
N VAL A 16 5.78 -18.24 5.82
CA VAL A 16 4.62 -17.48 5.34
C VAL A 16 4.75 -17.27 3.83
N ASP A 17 3.69 -17.55 3.09
CA ASP A 17 3.53 -17.04 1.72
C ASP A 17 3.28 -15.52 1.80
N SER A 18 4.32 -14.73 1.58
CA SER A 18 4.29 -13.28 1.57
C SER A 18 3.31 -12.71 0.55
N ASP A 19 2.97 -13.45 -0.50
CA ASP A 19 2.06 -13.01 -1.55
C ASP A 19 0.61 -13.41 -1.29
N ARG A 20 0.34 -14.10 -0.18
CA ARG A 20 -1.00 -14.44 0.31
C ARG A 20 -1.22 -13.97 1.76
N VAL A 21 -0.73 -12.79 2.08
CA VAL A 21 -1.00 -12.10 3.36
C VAL A 21 -2.20 -11.18 3.20
N PHE A 22 -3.25 -11.36 4.00
CA PHE A 22 -4.47 -10.57 3.95
C PHE A 22 -4.65 -9.74 5.23
N LEU A 23 -5.33 -8.61 5.12
CA LEU A 23 -5.64 -7.75 6.27
C LEU A 23 -7.15 -7.73 6.51
N SER A 24 -7.58 -8.07 7.72
CA SER A 24 -8.98 -7.97 8.12
C SER A 24 -9.10 -7.39 9.52
N GLY A 25 -10.28 -6.88 9.83
CA GLY A 25 -10.63 -6.40 11.16
C GLY A 25 -12.13 -6.20 11.28
N HIS A 26 -12.59 -6.06 12.53
CA HIS A 26 -13.98 -5.81 12.88
C HIS A 26 -14.11 -4.48 13.62
N GLY A 27 -15.10 -3.66 13.28
CA GLY A 27 -15.33 -2.36 13.94
C GLY A 27 -14.11 -1.46 13.86
N THR A 28 -13.52 -1.09 15.02
CA THR A 28 -12.29 -0.28 15.06
C THR A 28 -11.10 -0.98 14.38
N GLY A 29 -11.06 -2.30 14.38
CA GLY A 29 -10.06 -3.07 13.63
C GLY A 29 -10.27 -2.96 12.11
N ALA A 30 -11.52 -2.82 11.67
CA ALA A 30 -11.85 -2.60 10.26
C ALA A 30 -11.49 -1.17 9.83
N ASP A 31 -11.69 -0.18 10.70
CA ASP A 31 -11.23 1.21 10.47
C ASP A 31 -9.70 1.24 10.24
N ALA A 32 -8.97 0.50 11.08
CA ALA A 32 -7.52 0.33 10.93
C ALA A 32 -7.15 -0.46 9.67
N ALA A 33 -7.95 -1.47 9.28
CA ALA A 33 -7.73 -2.23 8.05
C ALA A 33 -7.84 -1.35 6.80
N PHE A 34 -8.85 -0.46 6.75
CA PHE A 34 -8.95 0.54 5.69
C PHE A 34 -7.71 1.44 5.63
N ASP A 35 -7.31 2.01 6.76
CA ASP A 35 -6.17 2.94 6.83
C ASP A 35 -4.85 2.28 6.44
N ILE A 36 -4.51 1.14 7.06
CA ILE A 36 -3.26 0.41 6.81
C ILE A 36 -3.22 -0.15 5.39
N GLY A 37 -4.34 -0.71 4.90
CA GLY A 37 -4.42 -1.25 3.55
C GLY A 37 -4.17 -0.17 2.49
N MET A 38 -4.79 1.00 2.65
CA MET A 38 -4.62 2.11 1.71
C MET A 38 -3.26 2.81 1.85
N SER A 39 -2.65 2.84 3.04
CA SER A 39 -1.33 3.48 3.20
C SER A 39 -0.15 2.58 2.88
N HIS A 40 -0.35 1.26 2.86
CA HIS A 40 0.67 0.26 2.54
C HIS A 40 0.12 -0.82 1.59
N PRO A 41 -0.29 -0.44 0.37
CA PRO A 41 -0.92 -1.38 -0.57
C PRO A 41 0.01 -2.50 -1.03
N ASP A 42 1.32 -2.32 -0.85
CA ASP A 42 2.36 -3.28 -1.22
C ASP A 42 2.56 -4.44 -0.24
N LEU A 43 1.84 -4.43 0.88
CA LEU A 43 1.98 -5.44 1.94
C LEU A 43 0.97 -6.58 1.85
N PHE A 44 -0.19 -6.37 1.23
CA PHE A 44 -1.34 -7.28 1.32
C PHE A 44 -1.80 -7.77 -0.05
N ALA A 45 -2.30 -9.00 -0.10
CA ALA A 45 -3.00 -9.59 -1.24
C ALA A 45 -4.45 -9.10 -1.35
N GLY A 46 -5.02 -8.65 -0.24
CA GLY A 46 -6.37 -8.10 -0.18
C GLY A 46 -6.72 -7.64 1.22
N VAL A 47 -7.76 -6.80 1.32
CA VAL A 47 -8.22 -6.20 2.58
C VAL A 47 -9.71 -6.46 2.78
N MET A 48 -10.08 -6.94 3.97
CA MET A 48 -11.44 -7.39 4.30
C MET A 48 -11.97 -6.67 5.56
N PRO A 49 -12.36 -5.40 5.46
CA PRO A 49 -12.89 -4.66 6.61
C PRO A 49 -14.36 -5.05 6.87
N ILE A 50 -14.67 -5.43 8.11
CA ILE A 50 -16.00 -5.86 8.54
C ILE A 50 -16.57 -4.83 9.53
N ALA A 51 -17.73 -4.25 9.24
CA ALA A 51 -18.37 -3.23 10.08
C ALA A 51 -17.47 -1.99 10.35
N GLY A 52 -16.63 -1.64 9.37
CA GLY A 52 -15.67 -0.54 9.44
C GLY A 52 -16.11 0.75 8.75
N LYS A 53 -15.41 1.84 9.05
CA LYS A 53 -15.64 3.19 8.54
C LYS A 53 -14.37 3.78 7.95
N THR A 54 -14.50 4.39 6.78
CA THR A 54 -13.51 5.31 6.26
C THR A 54 -13.66 6.67 6.95
N SER A 55 -12.61 7.13 7.61
CA SER A 55 -12.53 8.41 8.30
C SER A 55 -11.09 8.92 8.26
N ALA A 56 -10.91 10.23 8.42
CA ALA A 56 -9.59 10.85 8.57
C ALA A 56 -8.62 10.58 7.38
N PHE A 57 -7.60 9.73 7.59
CA PHE A 57 -6.48 9.54 6.65
C PHE A 57 -6.85 8.78 5.38
N ASN A 58 -7.64 7.70 5.50
CA ASN A 58 -8.02 6.86 4.37
C ASN A 58 -8.80 7.62 3.28
N LEU A 59 -9.49 8.71 3.62
CA LEU A 59 -10.12 9.64 2.66
C LEU A 59 -9.11 10.29 1.69
N HIS A 60 -7.81 10.31 2.03
CA HIS A 60 -6.71 10.84 1.23
C HIS A 60 -5.83 9.76 0.59
N TYR A 61 -5.99 8.51 1.01
CA TYR A 61 -5.17 7.37 0.56
C TYR A 61 -5.91 6.41 -0.37
N TRP A 62 -7.23 6.56 -0.56
CA TRP A 62 -7.99 5.61 -1.36
C TRP A 62 -7.44 5.38 -2.78
N GLN A 63 -6.75 6.37 -3.39
CA GLN A 63 -6.12 6.20 -4.70
C GLN A 63 -4.98 5.18 -4.71
N ASN A 64 -4.31 4.99 -3.59
CA ASN A 64 -3.21 4.03 -3.44
C ASN A 64 -3.71 2.58 -3.53
N ALA A 65 -5.00 2.36 -3.26
CA ALA A 65 -5.63 1.04 -3.29
C ALA A 65 -6.05 0.60 -4.71
N LYS A 66 -5.55 1.25 -5.76
CA LYS A 66 -5.91 0.94 -7.16
C LYS A 66 -5.73 -0.54 -7.52
N ASP A 67 -4.60 -1.11 -7.10
CA ASP A 67 -4.24 -2.49 -7.40
C ASP A 67 -4.36 -3.41 -6.16
N LEU A 68 -5.07 -2.94 -5.11
CA LEU A 68 -5.31 -3.70 -3.89
C LEU A 68 -6.80 -4.08 -3.80
N PRO A 69 -7.13 -5.38 -3.88
CA PRO A 69 -8.51 -5.85 -3.76
C PRO A 69 -9.12 -5.60 -2.37
N PHE A 70 -10.40 -5.20 -2.34
CA PHE A 70 -11.17 -5.03 -1.10
C PHE A 70 -12.44 -5.90 -1.08
N TYR A 71 -12.68 -6.59 0.04
CA TYR A 71 -13.96 -7.24 0.34
C TYR A 71 -14.57 -6.62 1.60
N ILE A 72 -15.49 -5.69 1.41
CA ILE A 72 -16.06 -4.90 2.49
C ILE A 72 -17.40 -5.51 2.90
N VAL A 73 -17.55 -5.79 4.20
CA VAL A 73 -18.78 -6.35 4.76
C VAL A 73 -19.40 -5.36 5.74
N GLY A 74 -20.70 -5.13 5.62
CA GLY A 74 -21.44 -4.25 6.52
C GLY A 74 -22.94 -4.50 6.50
N GLY A 75 -23.66 -3.75 7.32
CA GLY A 75 -25.11 -3.87 7.49
C GLY A 75 -25.75 -2.51 7.31
N GLU A 76 -26.92 -2.50 6.68
CA GLU A 76 -27.64 -1.28 6.33
C GLU A 76 -27.97 -0.38 7.54
N LEU A 77 -28.20 -0.99 8.71
CA LEU A 77 -28.53 -0.29 9.95
C LEU A 77 -27.32 -0.15 10.89
N ASP A 78 -26.09 -0.43 10.42
CA ASP A 78 -24.87 -0.25 11.23
C ASP A 78 -24.47 1.22 11.31
N ARG A 79 -24.95 1.91 12.36
CA ARG A 79 -24.53 3.26 12.76
C ARG A 79 -24.62 4.22 11.55
N ASP A 80 -23.55 4.97 11.30
CA ASP A 80 -23.32 5.90 10.19
C ASP A 80 -22.31 5.34 9.16
N THR A 81 -22.15 4.01 9.08
CA THR A 81 -21.13 3.38 8.20
C THR A 81 -21.34 3.72 6.73
N LEU A 82 -22.59 3.69 6.25
CA LEU A 82 -22.92 4.05 4.87
C LEU A 82 -22.55 5.50 4.53
N GLU A 83 -22.87 6.45 5.42
CA GLU A 83 -22.52 7.86 5.24
C GLU A 83 -21.01 8.07 5.15
N HIS A 84 -20.26 7.36 6.00
CA HIS A 84 -18.81 7.41 6.05
C HIS A 84 -18.15 6.78 4.81
N ASN A 85 -18.63 5.62 4.38
CA ASN A 85 -17.98 4.80 3.35
C ASN A 85 -18.40 5.19 1.92
N SER A 86 -19.65 5.61 1.72
CA SER A 86 -20.22 5.85 0.39
C SER A 86 -19.34 6.74 -0.49
N LEU A 87 -18.72 7.80 0.07
CA LEU A 87 -17.86 8.69 -0.71
C LEU A 87 -16.65 7.96 -1.30
N VAL A 88 -15.93 7.18 -0.50
CA VAL A 88 -14.70 6.49 -0.92
C VAL A 88 -15.04 5.30 -1.79
N ILE A 89 -15.99 4.47 -1.35
CA ILE A 89 -16.34 3.24 -2.05
C ILE A 89 -16.97 3.54 -3.41
N ASN A 90 -17.87 4.52 -3.52
CA ASN A 90 -18.43 4.92 -4.81
C ASN A 90 -17.36 5.46 -5.77
N ARG A 91 -16.34 6.17 -5.25
CA ARG A 91 -15.21 6.62 -6.09
C ARG A 91 -14.42 5.44 -6.61
N MET A 92 -14.01 4.54 -5.73
CA MET A 92 -13.23 3.36 -6.11
C MET A 92 -14.00 2.49 -7.13
N MET A 93 -15.28 2.23 -6.90
CA MET A 93 -16.15 1.53 -7.87
C MET A 93 -16.23 2.27 -9.21
N ARG A 94 -16.43 3.60 -9.21
CA ARG A 94 -16.49 4.41 -10.43
C ARG A 94 -15.17 4.38 -11.22
N TYR A 95 -14.04 4.27 -10.54
CA TYR A 95 -12.72 4.16 -11.16
C TYR A 95 -12.31 2.71 -11.47
N GLY A 96 -13.21 1.73 -11.28
CA GLY A 96 -13.00 0.33 -11.65
C GLY A 96 -12.04 -0.43 -10.75
N TYR A 97 -11.94 -0.05 -9.47
CA TYR A 97 -11.11 -0.78 -8.51
C TYR A 97 -11.77 -2.12 -8.17
N ASP A 98 -10.95 -3.11 -7.81
CA ASP A 98 -11.43 -4.42 -7.41
C ASP A 98 -12.06 -4.37 -6.00
N ILE A 99 -13.38 -4.21 -5.96
CA ILE A 99 -14.16 -4.11 -4.73
C ILE A 99 -15.36 -5.03 -4.78
N ILE A 100 -15.50 -5.84 -3.73
CA ILE A 100 -16.76 -6.45 -3.31
C ILE A 100 -17.30 -5.66 -2.13
N TYR A 101 -18.55 -5.20 -2.22
CA TYR A 101 -19.27 -4.55 -1.11
C TYR A 101 -20.52 -5.39 -0.78
N ALA A 102 -20.43 -6.16 0.31
CA ALA A 102 -21.49 -7.01 0.81
C ALA A 102 -22.25 -6.29 1.93
N GLU A 103 -23.41 -5.72 1.59
CA GLU A 103 -24.29 -5.04 2.54
C GLU A 103 -25.51 -5.91 2.89
N TYR A 104 -25.69 -6.16 4.18
CA TYR A 104 -26.81 -6.91 4.72
C TYR A 104 -27.99 -6.00 5.06
N LYS A 105 -29.09 -6.18 4.32
CA LYS A 105 -30.31 -5.38 4.47
C LYS A 105 -31.01 -5.63 5.82
N GLY A 106 -31.42 -4.55 6.47
CA GLY A 106 -32.06 -4.58 7.79
C GLY A 106 -31.16 -5.02 8.96
N ARG A 107 -29.85 -5.22 8.75
CA ARG A 107 -28.93 -5.65 9.81
C ARG A 107 -28.04 -4.53 10.32
N GLY A 108 -27.74 -4.57 11.61
CA GLY A 108 -26.94 -3.57 12.32
C GLY A 108 -25.49 -4.01 12.56
N TYR A 109 -24.83 -3.45 13.57
CA TYR A 109 -23.46 -3.83 13.93
C TYR A 109 -23.39 -5.28 14.45
N GLU A 110 -22.71 -6.16 13.72
CA GLU A 110 -22.53 -7.58 14.06
C GLU A 110 -21.30 -8.18 13.36
N SER A 111 -21.05 -9.47 13.55
CA SER A 111 -19.87 -10.16 13.02
C SER A 111 -20.02 -10.75 11.61
N TYR A 112 -21.23 -10.88 11.07
CA TYR A 112 -21.52 -11.46 9.74
C TYR A 112 -20.87 -12.85 9.53
N TYR A 113 -21.15 -13.78 10.44
CA TYR A 113 -20.53 -15.11 10.44
C TYR A 113 -20.72 -15.87 9.11
N GLU A 114 -21.84 -15.64 8.44
CA GLU A 114 -22.16 -16.23 7.14
C GLU A 114 -21.22 -15.81 6.00
N GLU A 115 -20.49 -14.69 6.13
CA GLU A 115 -19.51 -14.24 5.14
C GLU A 115 -18.18 -14.99 5.24
N ILE A 116 -17.88 -15.63 6.38
CA ILE A 116 -16.54 -16.20 6.64
C ILE A 116 -16.08 -17.11 5.51
N HIS A 117 -16.92 -18.04 5.06
CA HIS A 117 -16.55 -18.95 3.98
C HIS A 117 -16.28 -18.23 2.66
N LYS A 118 -17.11 -17.25 2.30
CA LYS A 118 -16.91 -16.45 1.07
C LYS A 118 -15.64 -15.60 1.13
N LEU A 119 -15.29 -15.10 2.32
CA LEU A 119 -14.03 -14.39 2.53
C LEU A 119 -12.83 -15.31 2.25
N PHE A 120 -12.86 -16.56 2.75
CA PHE A 120 -11.81 -17.53 2.45
C PHE A 120 -11.76 -17.90 0.96
N ASP A 121 -12.92 -18.16 0.32
CA ASP A 121 -12.99 -18.43 -1.11
C ASP A 121 -12.40 -17.25 -1.92
N TRP A 122 -12.71 -16.02 -1.52
CA TRP A 122 -12.15 -14.82 -2.14
C TRP A 122 -10.64 -14.71 -1.92
N MET A 123 -10.12 -15.03 -0.74
CA MET A 123 -8.68 -15.05 -0.47
C MET A 123 -7.91 -16.05 -1.36
N GLU A 124 -8.54 -17.10 -1.85
CA GLU A 124 -7.91 -18.05 -2.77
C GLU A 124 -7.66 -17.47 -4.16
N LEU A 125 -8.44 -16.47 -4.56
CA LEU A 125 -8.38 -15.86 -5.88
C LEU A 125 -7.33 -14.74 -5.99
N HIS A 126 -6.77 -14.29 -4.87
CA HIS A 126 -5.94 -13.08 -4.83
C HIS A 126 -4.52 -13.35 -4.37
N GLN A 127 -3.58 -12.68 -5.05
CA GLN A 127 -2.18 -12.62 -4.67
C GLN A 127 -1.69 -11.18 -4.73
N ARG A 128 -0.75 -10.86 -3.86
CA ARG A 128 -0.18 -9.52 -3.73
C ARG A 128 0.61 -9.13 -4.98
N LEU A 129 0.27 -7.98 -5.57
CA LEU A 129 0.95 -7.46 -6.74
C LEU A 129 2.48 -7.38 -6.53
N LYS A 130 3.26 -7.96 -7.46
CA LYS A 130 4.69 -8.14 -7.28
C LYS A 130 5.48 -6.84 -7.48
N TYR A 131 5.51 -6.35 -8.71
CA TYR A 131 6.42 -5.30 -9.16
C TYR A 131 5.70 -4.37 -10.14
N PRO A 132 4.79 -3.50 -9.67
CA PRO A 132 4.15 -2.50 -10.53
C PRO A 132 5.20 -1.61 -11.19
N LYS A 133 5.08 -1.44 -12.50
CA LYS A 133 5.95 -0.54 -13.28
C LYS A 133 5.48 0.91 -13.25
N GLU A 134 4.24 1.15 -12.84
CA GLU A 134 3.66 2.48 -12.68
C GLU A 134 3.10 2.60 -11.27
N LEU A 135 3.48 3.66 -10.57
CA LEU A 135 3.04 3.97 -9.21
C LEU A 135 2.55 5.42 -9.17
N GLU A 136 1.41 5.65 -8.54
CA GLU A 136 0.92 6.99 -8.21
C GLU A 136 0.35 6.98 -6.79
N GLU A 137 1.25 7.14 -5.83
CA GLU A 137 0.92 7.02 -4.41
C GLU A 137 0.79 8.39 -3.76
N LYS A 138 -0.11 8.48 -2.79
CA LYS A 138 -0.29 9.62 -1.89
C LYS A 138 0.40 9.30 -0.57
N ILE A 139 0.98 10.33 0.05
CA ILE A 139 1.72 10.26 1.32
C ILE A 139 1.27 11.42 2.20
N LEU A 140 0.71 11.10 3.37
CA LEU A 140 0.28 12.06 4.39
C LEU A 140 1.02 11.90 5.71
N ARG A 141 1.63 10.74 5.95
CA ARG A 141 2.42 10.45 7.15
C ARG A 141 3.86 10.14 6.76
N PRO A 142 4.87 10.64 7.50
CA PRO A 142 6.29 10.36 7.22
C PRO A 142 6.65 8.89 7.26
N ILE A 143 5.81 8.08 7.89
CA ILE A 143 5.98 6.64 8.07
C ILE A 143 5.47 5.84 6.85
N ASP A 144 4.60 6.43 6.03
CA ASP A 144 4.02 5.83 4.82
C ASP A 144 4.92 6.15 3.63
N ASN A 145 6.18 5.77 3.75
CA ASN A 145 7.24 6.32 2.92
C ASN A 145 7.83 5.32 1.92
N ARG A 146 7.39 4.06 1.96
CA ARG A 146 7.82 2.98 1.09
C ARG A 146 6.61 2.33 0.43
N PHE A 147 6.69 2.16 -0.87
CA PHE A 147 5.71 1.49 -1.71
C PHE A 147 6.43 0.53 -2.64
N TYR A 148 6.22 -0.76 -2.45
CA TYR A 148 6.83 -1.83 -3.25
C TYR A 148 8.36 -1.74 -3.23
N TRP A 149 8.93 -1.29 -4.35
CA TRP A 149 10.35 -1.24 -4.62
C TRP A 149 10.92 0.19 -4.56
N VAL A 150 10.12 1.17 -4.09
CA VAL A 150 10.51 2.57 -3.99
C VAL A 150 10.25 3.11 -2.60
N ARG A 151 11.18 3.92 -2.09
CA ARG A 151 11.01 4.70 -0.86
C ARG A 151 11.40 6.14 -1.10
N THR A 152 10.67 7.06 -0.50
CA THR A 152 10.98 8.50 -0.53
C THR A 152 10.99 9.05 0.89
N GLU A 153 11.94 9.90 1.24
CA GLU A 153 12.17 10.39 2.61
C GLU A 153 12.47 11.89 2.61
N ASN A 154 12.60 12.48 3.81
CA ASN A 154 12.87 13.92 3.98
C ASN A 154 11.77 14.80 3.35
N PHE A 155 10.54 14.60 3.84
CA PHE A 155 9.35 15.30 3.37
C PHE A 155 9.29 16.76 3.84
N PRO A 156 8.47 17.61 3.19
CA PRO A 156 8.24 18.97 3.64
C PRO A 156 7.67 19.02 5.06
N ALA A 157 7.90 20.11 5.78
CA ALA A 157 7.52 20.27 7.19
C ALA A 157 6.03 20.00 7.47
N GLN A 158 5.15 20.23 6.50
CA GLN A 158 3.71 19.96 6.62
C GLN A 158 3.38 18.47 6.81
N ILE A 159 4.18 17.57 6.22
CA ILE A 159 4.03 16.11 6.37
C ILE A 159 4.74 15.64 7.64
N MET A 160 5.87 16.28 7.98
CA MET A 160 6.66 15.92 9.16
C MET A 160 5.97 16.24 10.49
N ARG A 161 4.95 17.11 10.49
CA ARG A 161 4.20 17.48 11.69
C ARG A 161 3.05 16.49 11.93
N PRO A 162 2.85 16.03 13.19
CA PRO A 162 1.69 15.22 13.53
C PRO A 162 0.39 15.95 13.20
N ILE A 163 -0.51 15.27 12.53
CA ILE A 163 -1.87 15.77 12.30
C ILE A 163 -2.72 15.33 13.49
N SER A 164 -3.07 16.29 14.35
CA SER A 164 -4.07 16.07 15.40
C SER A 164 -5.46 16.08 14.79
N TYR A 165 -6.22 15.00 14.98
CA TYR A 165 -7.64 14.94 14.67
C TYR A 165 -8.37 14.25 15.83
N SER A 166 -9.59 14.67 16.11
CA SER A 166 -10.44 14.06 17.15
C SER A 166 -11.64 13.37 16.51
N GLY A 167 -11.87 12.13 16.91
CA GLY A 167 -12.99 11.31 16.44
C GLY A 167 -13.04 11.16 14.91
N ASN A 168 -14.25 11.22 14.35
CA ASN A 168 -14.54 10.95 12.95
C ASN A 168 -14.37 12.17 12.02
N GLN A 169 -13.66 13.22 12.44
CA GLN A 169 -13.54 14.45 11.66
C GLN A 169 -12.71 14.27 10.38
N ARG A 170 -13.12 14.96 9.32
CA ARG A 170 -12.33 15.05 8.08
C ARG A 170 -11.05 15.83 8.32
N ILE A 171 -9.92 15.21 8.03
CA ILE A 171 -8.62 15.87 8.04
C ILE A 171 -8.53 16.81 6.84
N ARG A 172 -8.25 18.11 7.10
CA ARG A 172 -7.85 19.06 6.06
C ARG A 172 -6.33 19.01 5.90
N ALA A 173 -5.87 18.13 5.01
CA ALA A 173 -4.46 18.02 4.70
C ALA A 173 -4.25 17.80 3.20
N ARG A 174 -3.05 18.10 2.73
CA ARG A 174 -2.64 17.90 1.33
C ARG A 174 -1.56 16.82 1.31
N PRO A 175 -1.86 15.61 0.81
CA PRO A 175 -0.83 14.61 0.66
C PRO A 175 0.20 15.07 -0.37
N VAL A 176 1.46 14.68 -0.15
CA VAL A 176 2.45 14.71 -1.22
C VAL A 176 2.30 13.46 -2.06
N SER A 177 2.79 13.49 -3.30
CA SER A 177 2.74 12.34 -4.19
C SER A 177 4.10 11.70 -4.40
N LEU A 178 4.08 10.39 -4.62
CA LEU A 178 5.16 9.63 -5.23
C LEU A 178 4.65 9.08 -6.56
N LYS A 179 5.24 9.54 -7.67
CA LYS A 179 4.96 9.04 -9.01
C LYS A 179 6.19 8.35 -9.54
N VAL A 180 6.06 7.10 -9.95
CA VAL A 180 7.16 6.33 -10.52
C VAL A 180 6.68 5.63 -11.77
N SER A 181 7.51 5.64 -12.83
CA SER A 181 7.24 4.82 -14.00
C SER A 181 8.52 4.25 -14.58
N ILE A 182 8.45 2.98 -14.99
CA ILE A 182 9.49 2.32 -15.79
C ILE A 182 9.00 2.32 -17.24
N LYS A 183 9.73 3.00 -18.12
CA LYS A 183 9.41 3.09 -19.55
C LYS A 183 10.30 2.18 -20.38
N LEU A 184 9.89 1.98 -21.64
CA LEU A 184 10.67 1.25 -22.63
C LEU A 184 12.09 1.85 -22.74
N GLY A 185 13.09 0.98 -22.86
CA GLY A 185 14.49 1.40 -22.93
C GLY A 185 15.21 1.52 -21.58
N ASN A 186 14.67 0.89 -20.52
CA ASN A 186 15.33 0.83 -19.20
C ASN A 186 15.47 2.21 -18.53
N VAL A 187 14.40 3.01 -18.60
CA VAL A 187 14.38 4.37 -18.03
C VAL A 187 13.35 4.43 -16.90
N ILE A 188 13.80 4.84 -15.72
CA ILE A 188 12.94 5.08 -14.56
C ILE A 188 12.74 6.58 -14.39
N TYR A 189 11.49 7.00 -14.32
CA TYR A 189 11.10 8.36 -13.92
C TYR A 189 10.56 8.33 -12.50
N VAL A 190 11.08 9.20 -11.65
CA VAL A 190 10.61 9.42 -10.28
C VAL A 190 10.24 10.90 -10.15
N SER A 191 9.07 11.16 -9.58
CA SER A 191 8.73 12.46 -9.03
C SER A 191 8.14 12.27 -7.64
N SER A 192 8.77 12.90 -6.65
CA SER A 192 8.48 12.61 -5.25
C SER A 192 8.38 13.89 -4.42
N GLY A 193 7.47 13.90 -3.46
CA GLY A 193 7.43 14.97 -2.46
C GLY A 193 8.60 14.97 -1.47
N GLY A 194 9.31 13.84 -1.32
CA GLY A 194 10.52 13.73 -0.52
C GLY A 194 11.79 14.08 -1.29
N LYS A 195 12.83 14.49 -0.57
CA LYS A 195 14.14 14.85 -1.15
C LYS A 195 15.04 13.64 -1.38
N ILE A 196 14.91 12.61 -0.54
CA ILE A 196 15.72 11.40 -0.64
C ILE A 196 14.87 10.33 -1.31
N ASN A 197 15.41 9.65 -2.31
CA ASN A 197 14.74 8.54 -3.00
C ASN A 197 15.62 7.30 -3.01
N THR A 198 15.08 6.18 -2.56
CA THR A 198 15.74 4.87 -2.62
C THR A 198 14.95 3.97 -3.56
N LEU A 199 15.64 3.36 -4.53
CA LEU A 199 15.08 2.36 -5.44
C LEU A 199 15.73 1.01 -5.14
N TRP A 200 14.91 -0.03 -5.02
CA TRP A 200 15.37 -1.42 -5.03
C TRP A 200 14.97 -2.06 -6.35
N LEU A 201 15.89 -2.74 -7.02
CA LEU A 201 15.69 -3.20 -8.38
C LEU A 201 16.08 -4.67 -8.51
N ASN A 202 15.41 -5.37 -9.43
CA ASN A 202 15.69 -6.74 -9.80
C ASN A 202 15.49 -6.93 -11.32
N PRO A 203 15.92 -8.06 -11.90
CA PRO A 203 15.76 -8.34 -13.32
C PRO A 203 14.31 -8.38 -13.84
N GLU A 204 13.31 -8.57 -12.97
CA GLU A 204 11.89 -8.51 -13.35
C GLU A 204 11.40 -7.07 -13.58
N LEU A 205 11.97 -6.10 -12.87
CA LEU A 205 11.66 -4.67 -13.00
C LEU A 205 12.38 -4.03 -14.18
N VAL A 206 13.68 -4.31 -14.32
CA VAL A 206 14.60 -3.64 -15.24
C VAL A 206 15.61 -4.63 -15.82
N ASP A 207 16.11 -4.34 -17.01
CA ASP A 207 17.09 -5.18 -17.70
C ASP A 207 18.51 -4.82 -17.22
N PHE A 208 19.20 -5.75 -16.57
CA PHE A 208 20.54 -5.53 -16.01
C PHE A 208 21.64 -5.58 -17.08
N ASP A 209 21.35 -6.16 -18.25
CA ASP A 209 22.28 -6.21 -19.39
C ASP A 209 22.24 -4.91 -20.21
N LYS A 210 21.37 -3.97 -19.83
CA LYS A 210 21.28 -2.63 -20.42
C LYS A 210 21.64 -1.56 -19.40
N ARG A 211 22.14 -0.43 -19.89
CA ARG A 211 22.28 0.77 -19.06
C ARG A 211 20.91 1.16 -18.53
N LEU A 212 20.84 1.44 -17.24
CA LEU A 212 19.67 2.01 -16.59
C LEU A 212 19.82 3.53 -16.55
N GLU A 213 18.81 4.25 -17.00
CA GLU A 213 18.72 5.70 -16.77
C GLU A 213 17.68 5.98 -15.68
N VAL A 214 18.05 6.74 -14.65
CA VAL A 214 17.11 7.22 -13.63
C VAL A 214 17.00 8.73 -13.69
N ARG A 215 15.77 9.22 -13.86
CA ARG A 215 15.43 10.64 -13.82
C ARG A 215 14.58 10.95 -12.61
N ILE A 216 14.99 11.94 -11.83
CA ILE A 216 14.25 12.43 -10.66
C ILE A 216 13.91 13.89 -10.90
N ASP A 217 12.62 14.21 -10.89
CA ASP A 217 12.08 15.57 -11.14
C ASP A 217 12.68 16.22 -12.40
N GLY A 218 12.74 15.43 -13.47
CA GLY A 218 13.26 15.84 -14.79
C GLY A 218 14.79 15.81 -14.94
N GLN A 219 15.54 15.67 -13.85
CA GLN A 219 17.00 15.62 -13.88
C GLN A 219 17.51 14.18 -13.96
N ARG A 220 18.45 13.90 -14.85
CA ARG A 220 19.14 12.60 -14.92
C ARG A 220 20.09 12.46 -13.72
N LYS A 221 19.83 11.50 -12.84
CA LYS A 221 20.62 11.23 -11.63
C LYS A 221 21.48 9.96 -11.73
N PHE A 222 21.10 9.02 -12.60
CA PHE A 222 21.86 7.79 -12.84
C PHE A 222 21.83 7.46 -14.34
N ASN A 223 22.94 6.95 -14.88
CA ASN A 223 23.05 6.42 -16.24
C ASN A 223 24.26 5.48 -16.34
N ASP A 224 24.08 4.25 -15.87
CA ASP A 224 25.11 3.21 -15.93
C ASP A 224 24.48 1.81 -15.91
N PHE A 225 25.28 0.77 -16.06
CA PHE A 225 24.85 -0.61 -15.84
C PHE A 225 24.61 -0.86 -14.35
N LEU A 226 23.50 -1.53 -14.04
CA LEU A 226 23.24 -2.01 -12.68
C LEU A 226 24.20 -3.14 -12.33
N ARG A 227 24.70 -3.12 -11.10
CA ARG A 227 25.49 -4.22 -10.54
C ARG A 227 24.74 -4.78 -9.33
N PRO A 228 24.57 -6.11 -9.25
CA PRO A 228 24.02 -6.73 -8.06
C PRO A 228 24.86 -6.39 -6.82
N ASP A 229 24.17 -6.08 -5.73
CA ASP A 229 24.72 -5.81 -4.40
C ASP A 229 24.09 -6.76 -3.39
N MET A 230 24.80 -7.85 -3.09
CA MET A 230 24.37 -8.85 -2.14
C MET A 230 24.15 -8.27 -0.73
N LYS A 231 24.92 -7.25 -0.34
CA LYS A 231 24.73 -6.60 0.96
C LYS A 231 23.41 -5.87 1.00
N ALA A 232 23.09 -5.11 -0.05
CA ALA A 232 21.80 -4.43 -0.16
C ALA A 232 20.61 -5.40 -0.16
N MET A 233 20.74 -6.54 -0.86
CA MET A 233 19.73 -7.60 -0.85
C MET A 233 19.50 -8.14 0.57
N LEU A 234 20.57 -8.49 1.28
CA LEU A 234 20.49 -9.06 2.62
C LEU A 234 19.97 -8.04 3.65
N ASP A 235 20.34 -6.77 3.52
CA ASP A 235 19.83 -5.69 4.37
C ASP A 235 18.33 -5.48 4.17
N ASP A 236 17.85 -5.49 2.92
CA ASP A 236 16.42 -5.41 2.63
C ASP A 236 15.67 -6.66 3.13
N PHE A 237 16.22 -7.85 2.90
CA PHE A 237 15.65 -9.11 3.40
C PHE A 237 15.55 -9.11 4.93
N LYS A 238 16.60 -8.68 5.64
CA LYS A 238 16.59 -8.53 7.10
C LYS A 238 15.50 -7.56 7.56
N ASN A 239 15.26 -6.50 6.80
CA ASN A 239 14.30 -5.45 7.12
C ASN A 239 12.85 -5.84 6.85
N ARG A 240 12.55 -6.55 5.77
CA ARG A 240 11.15 -6.93 5.42
C ARG A 240 10.78 -8.36 5.78
N GLY A 241 11.76 -9.26 5.91
CA GLY A 241 11.55 -10.70 6.07
C GLY A 241 10.94 -11.38 4.84
N ASP A 242 10.83 -10.68 3.71
CA ASP A 242 10.10 -11.15 2.54
C ASP A 242 10.98 -12.03 1.64
N ARG A 243 10.72 -13.34 1.63
CA ARG A 243 11.51 -14.33 0.87
C ARG A 243 11.12 -14.41 -0.61
N GLN A 244 9.91 -14.00 -0.99
CA GLN A 244 9.39 -14.12 -2.36
C GLN A 244 9.68 -12.89 -3.22
N LYS A 245 9.91 -11.74 -2.59
CA LYS A 245 10.30 -10.51 -3.29
C LYS A 245 11.67 -10.06 -2.82
N LEU A 246 12.72 -10.49 -3.51
CA LEU A 246 14.08 -10.02 -3.27
C LEU A 246 14.48 -8.96 -4.31
N PHE A 247 15.48 -8.16 -3.96
CA PHE A 247 16.02 -7.12 -4.81
C PHE A 247 17.53 -7.28 -4.91
N ASP A 248 18.04 -7.23 -6.14
CA ASP A 248 19.43 -7.47 -6.47
C ASP A 248 20.28 -6.20 -6.38
N ALA A 249 19.68 -5.03 -6.60
CA ALA A 249 20.39 -3.75 -6.57
C ALA A 249 19.62 -2.71 -5.75
N ARG A 250 20.37 -1.76 -5.18
CA ARG A 250 19.84 -0.59 -4.48
C ARG A 250 20.52 0.67 -5.00
N LEU A 251 19.72 1.70 -5.29
CA LEU A 251 20.19 3.03 -5.64
C LEU A 251 19.61 4.04 -4.65
N ASP A 252 20.48 4.87 -4.07
CA ASP A 252 20.10 5.97 -3.18
C ASP A 252 20.42 7.32 -3.84
N PHE A 253 19.45 8.22 -3.80
CA PHE A 253 19.55 9.58 -4.34
C PHE A 253 19.23 10.58 -3.23
N PHE A 254 20.14 11.52 -3.00
CA PHE A 254 20.07 12.53 -1.92
C PHE A 254 19.86 13.95 -2.46
#